data_AF-A0AAF0EF45-F1
#
_entry.id   AF-A0AAF0EF45-F1
#
_cell.length_a   1.000
_cell.length_b   1.000
_cell.length_c   1.000
_cell.angle_alpha   90.00
_cell.angle_beta   90.00
_cell.angle_gamma   90.00
#
_symmetry.space_group_name_H-M   'P 1'
#
loop_
_entity.id
_entity.type
_entity.pdbx_description
1 polymer ?
#
loop_
_entity_poly.entity_id
_entity_poly.type
_entity_poly.pdbx_seq_one_letter_code
_entity_poly.pdbx_strand_id
1 'polypeptide(L)'
;MIADYIKEGKIVPMEVTISLLRNAIQQALRENETSQREGWGDGKGRFLIDGFPRKLDQSHKFEESVCPAQMVLFLQCSEEIMLERLLRRGETSGRSDDNIESIKKRFPMDAKFKQIGSSM
;
A
#
# COMPACT_ATOMS: atom_id res chain seq x y z
N MET A 1 7.52 -9.97 15.68
CA MET A 1 7.89 -8.54 15.63
C MET A 1 6.89 -7.67 14.86
N ILE A 2 6.56 -7.89 13.59
CA ILE A 2 5.49 -7.11 12.89
C ILE A 2 4.10 -7.71 13.13
N ALA A 3 4.03 -9.05 13.14
CA ALA A 3 2.80 -9.78 13.45
C ALA A 3 2.21 -9.35 14.80
N ASP A 4 3.05 -9.00 15.77
CA ASP A 4 2.61 -8.54 17.10
C ASP A 4 2.01 -7.13 17.02
N TYR A 5 2.58 -6.20 16.25
CA TYR A 5 1.98 -4.88 16.03
C TYR A 5 0.63 -5.00 15.31
N ILE A 6 0.54 -5.87 14.30
CA ILE A 6 -0.71 -6.11 13.55
C ILE A 6 -1.76 -6.77 14.47
N LYS A 7 -1.36 -7.77 15.26
CA LYS A 7 -2.22 -8.51 16.19
C LYS A 7 -2.72 -7.64 17.35
N GLU A 8 -1.87 -6.74 17.83
CA GLU A 8 -2.18 -5.81 18.93
C GLU A 8 -2.84 -4.50 18.45
N GLY A 9 -3.06 -4.34 17.13
CA GLY A 9 -3.62 -3.11 16.56
C GLY A 9 -2.70 -1.88 16.71
N LYS A 10 -1.40 -2.09 16.99
CA LYS A 10 -0.40 -1.04 17.07
C LYS A 10 0.02 -0.61 15.66
N ILE A 11 0.24 0.69 15.49
CA ILE A 11 0.71 1.25 14.23
C ILE A 11 2.16 0.79 14.01
N VAL A 12 2.41 0.07 12.92
CA VAL A 12 3.77 -0.27 12.49
C VAL A 12 4.51 1.04 12.18
N PRO A 13 5.70 1.28 12.78
CA PRO A 13 6.47 2.49 12.49
C PRO A 13 6.76 2.61 10.99
N MET A 14 6.64 3.82 10.47
CA MET A 14 6.79 4.12 9.05
C MET A 14 8.15 3.68 8.51
N GLU A 15 9.21 3.88 9.31
CA GLU A 15 10.59 3.56 8.99
C GLU A 15 10.78 2.06 8.73
N VAL A 16 10.03 1.22 9.45
CA VAL A 16 10.05 -0.23 9.27
C VAL A 16 9.42 -0.57 7.92
N THR A 17 8.24 -0.02 7.60
CA THR A 17 7.57 -0.26 6.31
C THR A 17 8.41 0.18 5.12
N ILE A 18 9.01 1.38 5.18
CA ILE A 18 9.87 1.90 4.11
C ILE A 18 11.12 1.03 3.94
N SER A 19 11.72 0.59 5.06
CA SER A 19 12.89 -0.29 5.01
C SER A 19 12.57 -1.65 4.38
N LEU A 20 11.41 -2.22 4.69
CA LEU A 20 10.96 -3.47 4.08
C LEU A 20 10.73 -3.32 2.57
N LEU A 21 10.05 -2.24 2.15
CA LEU A 21 9.83 -1.94 0.73
C LEU A 21 11.16 -1.74 -0.01
N ARG A 22 12.08 -0.96 0.57
CA ARG A 22 13.42 -0.74 -0.01
C ARG A 22 14.16 -2.06 -0.19
N ASN A 23 14.16 -2.91 0.83
CA ASN A 23 14.87 -4.20 0.78
C ASN A 23 14.26 -5.12 -0.29
N ALA A 24 12.93 -5.17 -0.38
CA ALA A 24 12.23 -5.97 -1.40
C ALA A 24 12.53 -5.48 -2.82
N ILE A 25 12.51 -4.16 -3.05
CA ILE A 25 12.84 -3.55 -4.35
C ILE A 25 14.28 -3.87 -4.73
N GLN A 26 15.24 -3.65 -3.82
CA GLN A 26 16.65 -3.93 -4.08
C GLN A 26 16.92 -5.41 -4.36
N GLN A 27 16.25 -6.30 -3.63
CA GLN A 27 16.34 -7.74 -3.88
C GLN A 27 15.81 -8.10 -5.27
N ALA A 28 14.62 -7.62 -5.61
CA ALA A 28 14.02 -7.87 -6.92
C ALA A 28 14.88 -7.32 -8.08
N LEU A 29 15.53 -6.16 -7.91
CA LEU A 29 16.46 -5.61 -8.89
C LEU A 29 17.68 -6.53 -9.08
N ARG A 30 18.29 -7.02 -7.99
CA ARG A 30 19.42 -7.96 -8.08
C ARG A 30 19.04 -9.27 -8.75
N GLU A 31 17.88 -9.83 -8.39
CA GLU A 31 17.39 -11.10 -8.95
C GLU A 31 17.06 -10.99 -10.45
N ASN A 32 16.83 -9.78 -10.96
CA ASN A 32 16.49 -9.52 -12.35
C ASN A 32 17.56 -8.73 -13.11
N GLU A 33 18.79 -8.64 -12.59
CA GLU A 33 19.88 -7.86 -13.19
C GLU A 33 20.18 -8.28 -14.64
N THR A 34 20.09 -9.58 -14.93
CA THR A 34 20.33 -10.15 -16.26
C THR A 34 19.07 -10.32 -17.10
N SER A 35 17.91 -9.84 -16.60
CA SER A 35 16.62 -10.00 -17.28
C SER A 35 16.60 -9.23 -18.59
N GLN A 36 16.11 -9.88 -19.66
CA GLN A 36 15.90 -9.26 -20.97
C GLN A 36 14.45 -8.72 -21.14
N ARG A 37 13.67 -8.67 -20.05
CA ARG A 37 12.28 -8.20 -20.09
C ARG A 37 12.25 -6.67 -20.19
N GLU A 38 11.31 -6.15 -20.98
CA GLU A 38 11.12 -4.71 -21.07
C GLU A 38 10.85 -4.10 -19.68
N GLY A 39 11.58 -3.03 -19.36
CA GLY A 39 11.48 -2.36 -18.05
C GLY A 39 12.33 -2.97 -16.94
N TRP A 40 13.14 -4.00 -17.23
CA TRP A 40 14.12 -4.60 -16.32
C TRP A 40 15.54 -4.52 -16.90
N GLY A 41 16.55 -4.32 -16.05
CA GLY A 41 17.96 -4.21 -16.44
C GLY A 41 18.59 -2.86 -16.04
N ASP A 42 19.92 -2.74 -16.09
CA ASP A 42 20.67 -1.52 -15.72
C ASP A 42 20.30 -0.94 -14.34
N GLY A 43 20.04 -1.81 -13.37
CA GLY A 43 19.60 -1.42 -12.03
C GLY A 43 18.17 -0.85 -11.98
N LYS A 44 17.37 -1.04 -13.04
CA LYS A 44 15.98 -0.59 -13.14
C LYS A 44 15.01 -1.77 -13.17
N GLY A 45 13.80 -1.49 -12.70
CA GLY A 45 12.68 -2.43 -12.63
C GLY A 45 11.37 -1.65 -12.56
N ARG A 46 10.26 -2.28 -12.94
CA ARG A 46 8.90 -1.72 -12.79
C ARG A 46 8.20 -2.42 -11.63
N PHE A 47 7.66 -1.63 -10.70
CA PHE A 47 7.02 -2.11 -9.48
C PHE A 47 5.61 -1.53 -9.34
N LEU A 48 4.68 -2.36 -8.87
CA LEU A 48 3.37 -1.92 -8.39
C LEU A 48 3.34 -2.09 -6.88
N ILE A 49 3.28 -0.98 -6.16
CA ILE A 49 3.22 -0.97 -4.71
C ILE A 49 1.77 -0.75 -4.32
N ASP A 50 1.09 -1.83 -3.91
CA ASP A 50 -0.31 -1.77 -3.48
C ASP A 50 -0.42 -1.43 -1.98
N GLY A 51 -1.40 -0.59 -1.64
CA GLY A 51 -1.73 -0.24 -0.26
C GLY A 51 -0.72 0.64 0.48
N PHE A 52 0.25 1.25 -0.23
CA PHE A 52 1.22 2.21 0.27
C PHE A 52 1.49 3.29 -0.80
N PRO A 53 1.67 4.58 -0.41
CA PRO A 53 1.61 5.14 0.93
C PRO A 53 0.15 5.34 1.42
N ARG A 54 -0.08 5.24 2.75
CA ARG A 54 -1.39 5.49 3.37
C ARG A 54 -1.50 6.87 4.03
N LYS A 55 -0.39 7.60 4.10
CA LYS A 55 -0.28 8.96 4.63
C LYS A 55 0.75 9.75 3.82
N LEU A 56 0.64 11.07 3.84
CA LEU A 56 1.51 11.96 3.04
C LEU A 56 2.96 12.01 3.56
N ASP A 57 3.19 11.88 4.86
CA ASP A 57 4.54 11.76 5.43
C ASP A 57 5.27 10.51 4.91
N GLN A 58 4.55 9.40 4.74
CA GLN A 58 5.07 8.16 4.16
C GLN A 58 5.49 8.35 2.69
N SER A 59 4.75 9.14 1.92
CA SER A 59 5.10 9.39 0.51
C SER A 59 6.40 10.17 0.42
N HIS A 60 6.53 11.29 1.15
CA HIS A 60 7.76 12.09 1.14
C HIS A 60 8.98 11.25 1.57
N LYS A 61 8.83 10.50 2.67
CA LYS A 61 9.93 9.67 3.17
C LYS A 61 10.32 8.58 2.18
N PHE A 62 9.34 7.96 1.50
CA PHE A 62 9.60 6.96 0.47
C PHE A 62 10.38 7.56 -0.71
N GLU A 63 9.97 8.72 -1.21
CA GLU A 63 10.63 9.38 -2.34
C GLU A 63 12.07 9.80 -2.02
N GLU A 64 12.32 10.30 -0.81
CA GLU A 64 13.67 10.61 -0.32
C GLU A 64 14.57 9.37 -0.21
N SER A 65 13.97 8.24 0.14
CA SER A 65 14.68 7.07 0.68
C SER A 65 14.81 5.90 -0.28
N VAL A 66 13.98 5.87 -1.33
CA VAL A 66 13.81 4.75 -2.24
C VAL A 66 13.85 5.25 -3.68
N CYS A 67 12.78 5.90 -4.15
CA CYS A 67 12.72 6.55 -5.46
C CYS A 67 11.45 7.40 -5.59
N PRO A 68 11.43 8.42 -6.47
CA PRO A 68 10.21 9.14 -6.84
C PRO A 68 9.16 8.21 -7.47
N ALA A 69 7.88 8.40 -7.14
CA ALA A 69 6.81 7.67 -7.80
C ALA A 69 6.58 8.19 -9.22
N GLN A 70 6.43 7.29 -10.21
CA GLN A 70 6.12 7.69 -11.59
C GLN A 70 4.65 8.04 -11.79
N MET A 71 3.75 7.31 -11.13
CA MET A 71 2.31 7.51 -11.21
C MET A 71 1.60 6.92 -10.00
N VAL A 72 0.39 7.41 -9.72
CA VAL A 72 -0.50 6.88 -8.70
C VAL A 72 -1.81 6.44 -9.37
N LEU A 73 -2.19 5.19 -9.14
CA LEU A 73 -3.47 4.66 -9.56
C LEU A 73 -4.47 4.78 -8.40
N PHE A 74 -5.37 5.76 -8.48
CA PHE A 74 -6.44 5.95 -7.50
C PHE A 74 -7.70 5.22 -7.93
N LEU A 75 -8.04 4.14 -7.22
CA LEU A 75 -9.25 3.35 -7.46
C LEU A 75 -10.41 3.91 -6.64
N GLN A 76 -11.31 4.65 -7.28
CA GLN A 76 -12.50 5.19 -6.64
C GLN A 76 -13.64 4.18 -6.63
N CYS A 77 -14.25 3.96 -5.46
CA CYS A 77 -15.37 3.05 -5.26
C CYS A 77 -16.28 3.60 -4.14
N SER A 78 -17.58 3.35 -4.20
CA SER A 78 -18.48 3.79 -3.12
C SER A 78 -18.29 2.93 -1.87
N GLU A 79 -18.54 3.49 -0.70
CA GLU A 79 -18.41 2.79 0.58
C GLU A 79 -19.31 1.55 0.64
N GLU A 80 -20.50 1.60 0.03
CA GLU A 80 -21.43 0.47 -0.01
C GLU A 80 -20.83 -0.72 -0.77
N ILE A 81 -20.26 -0.47 -1.95
CA ILE A 81 -19.63 -1.53 -2.75
C ILE A 81 -18.35 -2.04 -2.09
N MET A 82 -17.57 -1.16 -1.45
CA MET A 82 -16.40 -1.60 -0.69
C MET A 82 -16.80 -2.49 0.49
N LEU A 83 -17.85 -2.12 1.23
CA LEU A 83 -18.35 -2.88 2.37
C LEU A 83 -18.82 -4.27 1.93
N GLU A 84 -19.65 -4.33 0.88
CA GLU A 84 -20.13 -5.60 0.33
C GLU A 84 -18.96 -6.53 -0.06
N ARG A 85 -17.96 -6.00 -0.76
CA ARG A 85 -16.78 -6.76 -1.19
C ARG A 85 -15.94 -7.26 -0.01
N LEU A 86 -15.76 -6.44 1.02
CA LEU A 86 -14.98 -6.80 2.20
C LEU A 86 -15.69 -7.89 3.02
N LEU A 87 -17.02 -7.82 3.16
CA LEU A 87 -17.79 -8.86 3.85
C LEU A 87 -17.72 -10.20 3.12
N ARG A 88 -17.96 -10.22 1.81
CA ARG A 88 -17.80 -11.44 0.98
C ARG A 88 -16.39 -12.02 1.06
N ARG A 89 -15.36 -11.16 1.17
CA ARG A 89 -13.96 -11.60 1.33
C ARG A 89 -13.73 -12.25 2.70
N GLY A 90 -14.32 -11.71 3.77
CA GLY A 90 -14.25 -12.31 5.11
C GLY A 90 -14.81 -13.73 5.14
N GLU A 91 -15.94 -13.96 4.47
CA GLU A 91 -16.59 -15.28 4.37
C GLU A 91 -15.75 -16.32 3.62
N THR A 92 -14.98 -15.89 2.61
CA THR A 92 -14.27 -16.80 1.69
C THR A 92 -12.79 -17.02 2.06
N SER A 93 -12.15 -16.07 2.76
CA SER A 93 -10.69 -16.08 2.96
C SER A 93 -10.24 -16.34 4.41
N GLY A 94 -11.15 -16.30 5.39
CA GLY A 94 -10.80 -16.47 6.81
C GLY A 94 -10.00 -15.30 7.40
N ARG A 95 -10.00 -14.14 6.73
CA ARG A 95 -9.35 -12.92 7.22
C ARG A 95 -10.06 -12.40 8.47
N SER A 96 -9.33 -12.40 9.60
CA SER A 96 -9.86 -12.00 10.91
C SER A 96 -10.28 -10.52 10.98
N ASP A 97 -9.77 -9.70 10.08
CA ASP A 97 -9.97 -8.25 10.00
C ASP A 97 -11.11 -7.81 9.07
N ASP A 98 -11.77 -8.75 8.38
CA ASP A 98 -12.90 -8.49 7.47
C ASP A 98 -14.26 -8.70 8.18
N ASN A 99 -14.43 -8.04 9.33
CA ASN A 99 -15.71 -7.97 10.06
C ASN A 99 -16.25 -6.53 10.07
N ILE A 100 -17.55 -6.36 10.26
CA ILE A 100 -18.24 -5.05 10.19
C ILE A 100 -17.55 -3.99 11.06
N GLU A 101 -17.18 -4.33 12.30
CA GLU A 101 -16.54 -3.38 13.22
C GLU A 101 -15.16 -2.92 12.74
N SER A 102 -14.37 -3.84 12.19
CA SER A 102 -13.02 -3.56 11.69
C SER A 102 -13.07 -2.82 10.35
N ILE A 103 -14.03 -3.17 9.48
CA ILE A 103 -14.24 -2.51 8.19
C ILE A 103 -14.65 -1.06 8.41
N LYS A 104 -15.59 -0.79 9.33
CA LYS A 104 -16.00 0.59 9.68
C LYS A 104 -14.85 1.44 10.24
N LYS A 105 -13.90 0.83 10.94
CA LYS A 105 -12.68 1.53 11.42
C LYS A 105 -11.66 1.80 10.31
N ARG A 106 -11.74 1.05 9.20
CA ARG A 106 -10.81 1.13 8.05
C ARG A 106 -11.29 2.07 6.97
N PHE A 107 -12.59 2.23 6.81
CA PHE A 107 -13.11 3.34 6.03
C PHE A 107 -12.62 4.63 6.68
N PRO A 108 -11.82 5.45 5.98
CA PRO A 108 -11.55 6.78 6.46
C PRO A 108 -12.91 7.47 6.64
N MET A 109 -13.04 8.35 7.65
CA MET A 109 -14.03 9.42 7.54
C MET A 109 -13.66 10.24 6.29
N ASP A 110 -14.21 9.88 5.14
CA ASP A 110 -13.86 10.40 3.82
C ASP A 110 -14.44 11.81 3.58
N ALA A 111 -14.01 12.77 4.39
CA ALA A 111 -14.25 14.19 4.18
C ALA A 111 -13.03 14.95 3.61
N LYS A 112 -11.82 14.38 3.63
CA LYS A 112 -10.59 15.15 3.31
C LYS A 112 -9.93 14.86 1.96
N PHE A 113 -10.18 13.72 1.31
CA PHE A 113 -9.58 13.41 -0.01
C PHE A 113 -10.36 13.95 -1.21
N LYS A 114 -11.64 14.34 -1.05
CA LYS A 114 -12.42 15.01 -2.11
C LYS A 114 -11.81 16.33 -2.60
N GLN A 115 -10.91 16.95 -1.82
CA GLN A 115 -10.35 18.25 -2.16
C GLN A 115 -9.13 18.18 -3.11
N ILE A 116 -8.45 17.04 -3.20
CA ILE A 116 -7.20 16.92 -3.99
C ILE A 116 -7.52 16.69 -5.48
N GLY A 117 -8.59 15.97 -5.79
CA GLY A 117 -9.02 15.71 -7.18
C GLY A 117 -9.63 16.92 -7.91
N SER A 118 -9.83 18.06 -7.24
CA SER A 118 -10.33 19.30 -7.86
C SER A 118 -9.20 20.26 -8.29
N SER A 119 -7.93 19.87 -8.10
CA SER A 119 -6.77 20.76 -8.30
C SER A 119 -5.75 20.23 -9.31
N MET A 120 -6.11 19.21 -10.10
CA MET A 120 -5.35 18.79 -11.30
C MET A 120 -6.15 19.05 -12.56
#